data_AF-Q0KFM6-F1
#
_entry.id   AF-Q0KFM6-F1
#
_cell.length_a   1.000
_cell.length_b   1.000
_cell.length_c   1.000
_cell.angle_alpha   90.00
_cell.angle_beta   90.00
_cell.angle_gamma   90.00
#
_symmetry.space_group_name_H-M   'P 1'
#
loop_
_entity.id
_entity.type
_entity.pdbx_description
1 polymer ?
#
loop_
_entity_poly.entity_id
_entity_poly.type
_entity_poly.pdbx_seq_one_letter_code
_entity_poly.pdbx_strand_id
1 'polypeptide(L)'
;MIEQIVIVGFGCIGQAVLPLLERTWPRAAITVVDRVLDGTRRQLAARHGLDAIDATITAGNFEAMLGPLLRPGTFLLNLAPSVCSRDLIALAQAHGAFYVDAGIEPWDYEADPQASHLSNYALRHEMLAFARGRETQPTALVAHGANPGLVSVLVKAALMELAGNIGLNQPEPHDRAGWAALARALDLRVIQIAEYDSQQAPGYPRDGEFANTWSAEGFITECLQDAELGWGSHEPALPPDGYRHGYGSGAAIALDRPGHRTRVRSWSPVHGPFDAYLITHNESISIAEYLTDQSAGQPLHRPTVYYAYRPTSATQTSMQWLDERAAPRVRGERILRDEIQCGEDELGVLLMSGRHGAVWYGSRLSTQRARSLAPYNTATSLQVASSLIAGMQWMLANPARGVVESDALDFRPVLADAAHWWAPLSVQFSDWLPRPGATSLAFTDFLLDDAMTQPDPSPLTMAC
;
A
#
# COMPACT_ATOMS: atom_id res chain seq x y z
N MET A 1 -26.22 7.79 -8.41
CA MET A 1 -26.52 6.93 -7.25
C MET A 1 -25.78 5.63 -7.49
N ILE A 2 -25.16 5.02 -6.46
CA ILE A 2 -24.54 3.71 -6.62
C ILE A 2 -25.61 2.65 -6.46
N GLU A 3 -25.72 1.78 -7.46
CA GLU A 3 -26.75 0.74 -7.55
C GLU A 3 -26.14 -0.67 -7.50
N GLN A 4 -24.89 -0.81 -7.93
CA GLN A 4 -24.21 -2.09 -7.99
C GLN A 4 -22.75 -1.96 -7.59
N ILE A 5 -22.25 -2.96 -6.88
CA ILE A 5 -20.84 -3.11 -6.54
C ILE A 5 -20.46 -4.53 -6.97
N VAL A 6 -19.44 -4.63 -7.80
CA VAL A 6 -18.87 -5.91 -8.26
C VAL A 6 -17.51 -6.04 -7.61
N ILE A 7 -17.30 -7.10 -6.83
CA ILE A 7 -16.03 -7.39 -6.17
C ILE A 7 -15.41 -8.60 -6.87
N VAL A 8 -14.26 -8.40 -7.50
CA VAL A 8 -13.42 -9.49 -8.01
C VAL A 8 -12.41 -9.82 -6.93
N GLY A 9 -12.50 -11.00 -6.33
CA GLY A 9 -11.70 -11.40 -5.17
C GLY A 9 -12.44 -11.23 -3.84
N PHE A 10 -12.76 -12.35 -3.22
CA PHE A 10 -13.43 -12.50 -1.92
C PHE A 10 -12.50 -13.16 -0.89
N GLY A 11 -11.22 -12.76 -0.94
CA GLY A 11 -10.18 -13.04 0.06
C GLY A 11 -10.31 -12.18 1.31
N CYS A 12 -9.18 -11.91 1.99
CA CYS A 12 -9.18 -11.15 3.24
C CYS A 12 -9.78 -9.74 3.08
N ILE A 13 -9.35 -8.96 2.07
CA ILE A 13 -9.83 -7.59 1.85
C ILE A 13 -11.26 -7.56 1.29
N GLY A 14 -11.59 -8.45 0.35
CA GLY A 14 -12.95 -8.56 -0.19
C GLY A 14 -14.00 -8.86 0.87
N GLN A 15 -13.65 -9.64 1.89
CA GLN A 15 -14.52 -9.88 3.06
C GLN A 15 -14.52 -8.70 4.04
N ALA A 16 -13.36 -8.09 4.27
CA ALA A 16 -13.18 -6.98 5.20
C ALA A 16 -13.95 -5.71 4.79
N VAL A 17 -14.03 -5.43 3.48
CA VAL A 17 -14.69 -4.23 2.95
C VAL A 17 -16.22 -4.32 3.01
N LEU A 18 -16.78 -5.52 3.00
CA LEU A 18 -18.22 -5.79 2.94
C LEU A 18 -19.05 -5.01 3.97
N PRO A 19 -18.80 -5.10 5.29
CA PRO A 19 -19.60 -4.37 6.28
C PRO A 19 -19.52 -2.84 6.12
N LEU A 20 -18.43 -2.32 5.54
CA LEU A 20 -18.31 -0.89 5.28
C LEU A 20 -19.09 -0.50 4.02
N LEU A 21 -19.10 -1.34 2.98
CA LEU A 21 -19.93 -1.14 1.77
C LEU A 21 -21.41 -1.13 2.12
N GLU A 22 -21.88 -2.10 2.90
CA GLU A 22 -23.29 -2.21 3.31
C GLU A 22 -23.74 -1.00 4.14
N ARG A 23 -22.85 -0.48 4.99
CA ARG A 23 -23.15 0.75 5.75
C ARG A 23 -23.17 1.99 4.85
N THR A 24 -22.27 2.07 3.87
CA THR A 24 -22.08 3.27 3.04
C THR A 24 -23.10 3.34 1.90
N TRP A 25 -23.39 2.21 1.27
CA TRP A 25 -24.36 2.06 0.17
C TRP A 25 -25.35 0.92 0.47
N PRO A 26 -26.23 1.06 1.48
CA PRO A 26 -27.15 0.00 1.93
C PRO A 26 -28.19 -0.46 0.89
N ARG A 27 -28.28 0.24 -0.25
CA ARG A 27 -29.20 -0.08 -1.35
C ARG A 27 -28.49 -0.66 -2.57
N ALA A 28 -27.16 -0.68 -2.59
CA ALA A 28 -26.42 -1.23 -3.71
C ALA A 28 -26.46 -2.75 -3.66
N ALA A 29 -26.77 -3.40 -4.79
CA ALA A 29 -26.59 -4.84 -4.92
C ALA A 29 -25.09 -5.16 -4.98
N ILE A 30 -24.66 -6.18 -4.26
CA ILE A 30 -23.25 -6.59 -4.23
C ILE A 30 -23.11 -7.97 -4.87
N THR A 31 -22.28 -8.05 -5.90
CA THR A 31 -21.92 -9.29 -6.59
C THR A 31 -20.44 -9.60 -6.33
N VAL A 32 -20.13 -10.80 -5.86
CA VAL A 32 -18.76 -11.27 -5.66
C VAL A 32 -18.40 -12.29 -6.74
N VAL A 33 -17.21 -12.17 -7.31
CA VAL A 33 -16.62 -13.12 -8.26
C VAL A 33 -15.30 -13.60 -7.70
N ASP A 34 -15.17 -14.90 -7.43
CA ASP A 34 -13.96 -15.48 -6.85
C ASP A 34 -13.67 -16.86 -7.47
N ARG A 35 -12.38 -17.19 -7.63
CA ARG A 35 -11.88 -18.51 -8.08
C ARG A 35 -12.10 -19.62 -7.04
N VAL A 36 -12.32 -19.26 -5.78
CA VAL A 36 -12.53 -20.17 -4.65
C VAL A 36 -13.72 -19.69 -3.82
N LEU A 37 -14.91 -20.25 -4.11
CA LEU A 37 -16.08 -20.13 -3.25
C LEU A 37 -16.29 -21.40 -2.41
N ASP A 38 -15.48 -21.55 -1.37
CA ASP A 38 -15.63 -22.62 -0.37
C ASP A 38 -16.90 -22.47 0.49
N GLY A 39 -17.14 -23.47 1.36
CA GLY A 39 -18.33 -23.48 2.22
C GLY A 39 -18.44 -22.26 3.15
N THR A 40 -17.32 -21.75 3.65
CA THR A 40 -17.28 -20.57 4.53
C THR A 40 -17.63 -19.30 3.76
N ARG A 41 -17.03 -19.11 2.58
CA ARG A 41 -17.32 -17.97 1.70
C ARG A 41 -18.74 -17.97 1.17
N ARG A 42 -19.28 -19.14 0.80
CA ARG A 42 -20.70 -19.26 0.39
C ARG A 42 -21.66 -18.94 1.52
N GLN A 43 -21.38 -19.40 2.74
CA GLN A 43 -22.18 -19.05 3.92
C GLN A 43 -22.12 -17.55 4.22
N LEU A 44 -20.95 -16.92 4.07
CA LEU A 44 -20.80 -15.49 4.23
C LEU A 44 -21.60 -14.72 3.16
N ALA A 45 -21.49 -15.10 1.89
CA ALA A 45 -22.26 -14.50 0.80
C ALA A 45 -23.77 -14.63 1.05
N ALA A 46 -24.24 -15.83 1.42
CA ALA A 46 -25.66 -16.06 1.73
C ALA A 46 -26.14 -15.24 2.94
N ARG A 47 -25.31 -15.11 3.99
CA ARG A 47 -25.64 -14.32 5.20
C ARG A 47 -25.86 -12.85 4.87
N HIS A 48 -25.09 -12.32 3.93
CA HIS A 48 -25.16 -10.91 3.50
C HIS A 48 -26.05 -10.70 2.27
N GLY A 49 -26.68 -11.75 1.73
CA GLY A 49 -27.53 -11.65 0.54
C GLY A 49 -26.77 -11.24 -0.72
N LEU A 50 -25.50 -11.62 -0.84
CA LEU A 50 -24.67 -11.33 -2.01
C LEU A 50 -24.96 -12.30 -3.15
N ASP A 51 -24.94 -11.79 -4.38
CA ASP A 51 -24.80 -12.66 -5.54
C ASP A 51 -23.36 -13.16 -5.61
N ALA A 52 -23.17 -14.47 -5.79
CA ALA A 52 -21.84 -15.08 -5.78
C ALA A 52 -21.60 -15.90 -7.06
N ILE A 53 -20.55 -15.55 -7.78
CA ILE A 53 -20.13 -16.19 -9.03
C ILE A 53 -18.82 -16.94 -8.76
N ASP A 54 -18.87 -18.27 -8.89
CA ASP A 54 -17.72 -19.15 -8.74
C ASP A 54 -16.99 -19.25 -10.08
N ALA A 55 -15.98 -18.39 -10.26
CA ALA A 55 -15.26 -18.29 -11.53
C ALA A 55 -13.86 -17.70 -11.34
N THR A 56 -12.88 -18.32 -12.00
CA THR A 56 -11.57 -17.70 -12.21
C THR A 56 -11.66 -16.69 -13.35
N ILE A 57 -11.42 -15.42 -13.05
CA ILE A 57 -11.28 -14.37 -14.06
C ILE A 57 -9.92 -14.49 -14.73
N THR A 58 -9.90 -14.44 -16.06
CA THR A 58 -8.71 -14.59 -16.91
C THR A 58 -8.78 -13.62 -18.08
N ALA A 59 -7.64 -13.39 -18.74
CA ALA A 59 -7.56 -12.58 -19.97
C ALA A 59 -8.54 -13.03 -21.07
N GLY A 60 -8.91 -14.33 -21.11
CA GLY A 60 -9.81 -14.88 -22.12
C GLY A 60 -11.30 -14.79 -21.79
N ASN A 61 -11.69 -14.48 -20.55
CA ASN A 61 -13.10 -14.50 -20.13
C ASN A 61 -13.60 -13.25 -19.41
N PHE A 62 -12.72 -12.33 -19.00
CA PHE A 62 -13.09 -11.22 -18.10
C PHE A 62 -14.21 -10.33 -18.68
N GLU A 63 -14.18 -10.01 -19.98
CA GLU A 63 -15.23 -9.21 -20.62
C GLU A 63 -16.60 -9.89 -20.57
N ALA A 64 -16.66 -11.19 -20.88
CA ALA A 64 -17.90 -11.95 -20.91
C ALA A 64 -18.48 -12.16 -19.50
N MET A 65 -17.61 -12.33 -18.50
CA MET A 65 -18.00 -12.59 -17.11
C MET A 65 -18.39 -11.30 -16.38
N LEU A 66 -17.61 -10.23 -16.55
CA LEU A 66 -17.77 -8.99 -15.78
C LEU A 66 -18.61 -7.95 -16.53
N GLY A 67 -18.50 -7.85 -17.85
CA GLY A 67 -19.21 -6.86 -18.68
C GLY A 67 -20.72 -6.78 -18.43
N PRO A 68 -21.45 -7.93 -18.32
CA PRO A 68 -22.87 -7.90 -17.99
C PRO A 68 -23.24 -7.30 -16.62
N LEU A 69 -22.29 -7.19 -15.71
CA LEU A 69 -22.46 -6.63 -14.37
C LEU A 69 -22.18 -5.12 -14.31
N LEU A 70 -21.64 -4.53 -15.39
CA LEU A 70 -21.14 -3.17 -15.43
C LEU A 70 -22.08 -2.23 -16.18
N ARG A 71 -22.40 -1.10 -15.55
CA ARG A 71 -23.19 0.00 -16.09
C ARG A 71 -22.85 1.31 -15.34
N PRO A 72 -23.33 2.48 -15.79
CA PRO A 72 -23.25 3.69 -14.98
C PRO A 72 -23.87 3.48 -13.61
N GLY A 73 -23.18 3.92 -12.55
CA GLY A 73 -23.58 3.66 -11.16
C GLY A 73 -23.07 2.34 -10.57
N THR A 74 -22.24 1.61 -11.31
CA THR A 74 -21.49 0.45 -10.79
C THR A 74 -20.10 0.86 -10.30
N PHE A 75 -19.67 0.29 -9.17
CA PHE A 75 -18.26 0.21 -8.78
C PHE A 75 -17.72 -1.20 -9.07
N LEU A 76 -16.61 -1.29 -9.80
CA LEU A 76 -15.81 -2.51 -9.95
C LEU A 76 -14.61 -2.44 -9.01
N LEU A 77 -14.61 -3.31 -8.00
CA LEU A 77 -13.51 -3.47 -7.04
C LEU A 77 -12.66 -4.65 -7.45
N ASN A 78 -11.39 -4.42 -7.82
CA ASN A 78 -10.43 -5.48 -8.07
C ASN A 78 -9.59 -5.73 -6.81
N LEU A 79 -9.91 -6.81 -6.09
CA LEU A 79 -9.29 -7.23 -4.83
C LEU A 79 -8.77 -8.67 -4.94
N ALA A 80 -8.47 -9.12 -6.15
CA ALA A 80 -7.89 -10.42 -6.47
C ALA A 80 -6.47 -10.25 -6.99
N PRO A 81 -5.53 -11.13 -6.60
CA PRO A 81 -4.23 -11.19 -7.26
C PRO A 81 -4.37 -11.73 -8.68
N SER A 82 -3.42 -11.38 -9.55
CA SER A 82 -3.30 -11.89 -10.93
C SER A 82 -4.53 -11.61 -11.80
N VAL A 83 -5.20 -10.48 -11.57
CA VAL A 83 -6.29 -9.98 -12.41
C VAL A 83 -5.94 -8.59 -12.92
N CYS A 84 -5.64 -8.49 -14.22
CA CYS A 84 -5.03 -7.30 -14.81
C CYS A 84 -5.82 -6.00 -14.56
N SER A 85 -5.25 -5.08 -13.79
CA SER A 85 -5.92 -3.80 -13.46
C SER A 85 -6.23 -3.00 -14.72
N ARG A 86 -5.27 -2.91 -15.66
CA ARG A 86 -5.43 -2.13 -16.90
C ARG A 86 -6.65 -2.58 -17.72
N ASP A 87 -6.81 -3.89 -17.89
CA ASP A 87 -7.86 -4.43 -18.74
C ASP A 87 -9.23 -4.31 -18.07
N LEU A 88 -9.30 -4.48 -16.74
CA LEU A 88 -10.53 -4.22 -15.98
C LEU A 88 -10.91 -2.73 -15.96
N ILE A 89 -9.95 -1.82 -15.89
CA ILE A 89 -10.21 -0.36 -16.03
C ILE A 89 -10.81 -0.07 -17.40
N ALA A 90 -10.22 -0.62 -18.47
CA ALA A 90 -10.73 -0.42 -19.82
C ALA A 90 -12.18 -0.90 -19.96
N LEU A 91 -12.49 -2.07 -19.40
CA LEU A 91 -13.84 -2.63 -19.38
C LEU A 91 -14.81 -1.76 -18.55
N ALA A 92 -14.42 -1.36 -17.34
CA ALA A 92 -15.24 -0.49 -16.48
C ALA A 92 -15.58 0.84 -17.17
N GLN A 93 -14.57 1.50 -17.74
CA GLN A 93 -14.75 2.77 -18.45
C GLN A 93 -15.63 2.62 -19.69
N ALA A 94 -15.48 1.54 -20.47
CA ALA A 94 -16.34 1.25 -21.63
C ALA A 94 -17.83 1.10 -21.25
N HIS A 95 -18.11 0.70 -20.01
CA HIS A 95 -19.45 0.56 -19.45
C HIS A 95 -19.91 1.77 -18.60
N GLY A 96 -19.11 2.84 -18.53
CA GLY A 96 -19.44 4.00 -17.69
C GLY A 96 -19.34 3.74 -16.18
N ALA A 97 -18.70 2.64 -15.76
CA ALA A 97 -18.54 2.24 -14.37
C ALA A 97 -17.25 2.82 -13.75
N PHE A 98 -17.25 2.94 -12.43
CA PHE A 98 -16.07 3.28 -11.65
C PHE A 98 -15.20 2.04 -11.42
N TYR A 99 -13.90 2.25 -11.23
CA TYR A 99 -12.95 1.19 -10.90
C TYR A 99 -12.11 1.57 -9.68
N VAL A 100 -11.87 0.62 -8.77
CA VAL A 100 -10.87 0.78 -7.71
C VAL A 100 -10.15 -0.54 -7.43
N ASP A 101 -8.85 -0.47 -7.16
CA ASP A 101 -8.04 -1.59 -6.68
C ASP A 101 -7.15 -1.17 -5.49
N ALA A 102 -6.52 -2.16 -4.85
CA ALA A 102 -5.56 -1.94 -3.76
C ALA A 102 -4.10 -2.11 -4.20
N GLY A 103 -3.87 -2.54 -5.45
CA GLY A 103 -2.57 -2.79 -6.06
C GLY A 103 -2.73 -2.94 -7.57
N ILE A 104 -1.68 -2.60 -8.33
CA ILE A 104 -1.69 -2.73 -9.79
C ILE A 104 -1.27 -4.15 -10.14
N GLU A 105 -2.22 -4.93 -10.64
CA GLU A 105 -2.03 -6.35 -10.90
C GLU A 105 -1.83 -6.62 -12.41
N PRO A 106 -0.93 -7.54 -12.81
CA PRO A 106 -0.89 -8.15 -14.13
C PRO A 106 -1.86 -9.35 -14.22
N TRP A 107 -1.93 -10.00 -15.39
CA TRP A 107 -2.62 -11.30 -15.50
C TRP A 107 -1.82 -12.48 -14.96
N ASP A 108 -0.49 -12.35 -14.95
CA ASP A 108 0.42 -13.42 -14.56
C ASP A 108 1.73 -12.86 -14.03
N TYR A 109 2.16 -13.35 -12.87
CA TYR A 109 3.47 -13.05 -12.27
C TYR A 109 4.52 -14.12 -12.62
N GLU A 110 4.11 -15.29 -13.11
CA GLU A 110 4.98 -16.47 -13.31
C GLU A 110 5.70 -16.49 -14.67
N ALA A 111 5.39 -15.54 -15.56
CA ALA A 111 5.94 -15.54 -16.92
C ALA A 111 7.49 -15.44 -16.96
N ASP A 112 8.13 -14.81 -15.95
CA ASP A 112 9.58 -14.81 -15.75
C ASP A 112 9.95 -14.24 -14.35
N PRO A 113 10.53 -15.03 -13.42
CA PRO A 113 10.95 -14.56 -12.08
C PRO A 113 12.06 -13.48 -12.08
N GLN A 114 12.73 -13.24 -13.21
CA GLN A 114 13.69 -12.16 -13.41
C GLN A 114 13.13 -11.00 -14.25
N ALA A 115 11.82 -11.03 -14.53
CA ALA A 115 11.14 -10.00 -15.28
C ALA A 115 11.16 -8.65 -14.56
N SER A 116 12.12 -7.81 -14.91
CA SER A 116 12.03 -6.36 -14.61
C SER A 116 10.73 -5.71 -15.12
N HIS A 117 9.96 -6.37 -16.01
CA HIS A 117 8.66 -5.91 -16.49
C HIS A 117 7.49 -6.16 -15.52
N LEU A 118 7.71 -6.93 -14.45
CA LEU A 118 6.72 -7.19 -13.40
C LEU A 118 7.02 -6.43 -12.10
N SER A 119 8.04 -5.56 -12.06
CA SER A 119 8.26 -4.69 -10.90
C SER A 119 7.13 -3.69 -10.73
N ASN A 120 6.95 -3.15 -9.52
CA ASN A 120 5.96 -2.11 -9.27
C ASN A 120 6.23 -0.87 -10.15
N TYR A 121 7.50 -0.54 -10.42
CA TYR A 121 7.84 0.52 -11.38
C TYR A 121 7.35 0.22 -12.79
N ALA A 122 7.55 -1.00 -13.29
CA ALA A 122 7.13 -1.39 -14.62
C ALA A 122 5.60 -1.37 -14.77
N LEU A 123 4.89 -2.01 -13.83
CA LEU A 123 3.43 -2.05 -13.80
C LEU A 123 2.83 -0.64 -13.71
N ARG A 124 3.40 0.22 -12.86
CA ARG A 124 3.03 1.63 -12.76
C ARG A 124 3.32 2.38 -14.06
N HIS A 125 4.48 2.16 -14.69
CA HIS A 125 4.84 2.81 -15.94
C HIS A 125 3.83 2.50 -17.05
N GLU A 126 3.46 1.24 -17.20
CA GLU A 126 2.43 0.82 -18.16
C GLU A 126 1.06 1.42 -17.84
N MET A 127 0.67 1.46 -16.55
CA MET A 127 -0.57 2.09 -16.13
C MET A 127 -0.63 3.58 -16.47
N LEU A 128 0.45 4.33 -16.21
CA LEU A 128 0.55 5.74 -16.57
C LEU A 128 0.55 5.96 -18.09
N ALA A 129 1.17 5.06 -18.86
CA ALA A 129 1.10 5.12 -20.33
C ALA A 129 -0.33 4.88 -20.83
N PHE A 130 -1.03 3.91 -20.24
CA PHE A 130 -2.43 3.60 -20.53
C PHE A 130 -3.38 4.74 -20.14
N ALA A 131 -3.09 5.48 -19.06
CA ALA A 131 -3.89 6.59 -18.58
C ALA A 131 -3.95 7.79 -19.55
N ARG A 132 -2.92 7.96 -20.40
CA ARG A 132 -2.83 9.11 -21.32
C ARG A 132 -3.99 9.11 -22.32
N GLY A 133 -4.68 10.25 -22.43
CA GLY A 133 -5.84 10.41 -23.31
C GLY A 133 -7.14 9.86 -22.73
N ARG A 134 -7.16 9.45 -21.46
CA ARG A 134 -8.34 8.96 -20.73
C ARG A 134 -8.80 9.91 -19.63
N GLU A 135 -8.30 11.15 -19.59
CA GLU A 135 -8.46 12.08 -18.45
C GLU A 135 -9.93 12.45 -18.15
N THR A 136 -10.84 12.27 -19.12
CA THR A 136 -12.27 12.56 -18.99
C THR A 136 -13.15 11.31 -18.87
N GLN A 137 -12.55 10.11 -18.89
CA GLN A 137 -13.27 8.85 -18.68
C GLN A 137 -13.75 8.71 -17.23
N PRO A 138 -14.70 7.80 -16.95
CA PRO A 138 -15.06 7.44 -15.58
C PRO A 138 -13.82 7.18 -14.72
N THR A 139 -13.85 7.71 -13.50
CA THR A 139 -12.70 7.65 -12.61
C THR A 139 -12.35 6.21 -12.25
N ALA A 140 -11.08 5.88 -12.42
CA ALA A 140 -10.44 4.65 -12.01
C ALA A 140 -9.34 4.99 -11.00
N LEU A 141 -9.51 4.59 -9.75
CA LEU A 141 -8.56 4.86 -8.68
C LEU A 141 -7.67 3.63 -8.49
N VAL A 142 -6.39 3.77 -8.81
CA VAL A 142 -5.44 2.65 -8.76
C VAL A 142 -4.55 2.73 -7.52
N ALA A 143 -4.11 1.57 -7.05
CA ALA A 143 -3.23 1.40 -5.89
C ALA A 143 -3.75 2.18 -4.67
N HIS A 144 -5.01 1.93 -4.28
CA HIS A 144 -5.68 2.64 -3.19
C HIS A 144 -6.21 1.72 -2.09
N GLY A 145 -5.27 1.06 -1.40
CA GLY A 145 -5.49 0.42 -0.12
C GLY A 145 -5.03 1.32 1.05
N ALA A 146 -4.36 0.72 2.03
CA ALA A 146 -3.70 1.47 3.08
C ALA A 146 -2.38 2.07 2.58
N ASN A 147 -1.50 1.20 2.08
CA ASN A 147 -0.21 1.44 1.47
C ASN A 147 -0.03 0.41 0.35
N PRO A 148 0.04 0.80 -0.94
CA PRO A 148 -0.24 2.14 -1.48
C PRO A 148 -1.68 2.59 -1.20
N GLY A 149 -1.91 3.91 -1.06
CA GLY A 149 -3.25 4.43 -0.79
C GLY A 149 -3.29 5.60 0.18
N LEU A 150 -3.92 5.39 1.34
CA LEU A 150 -4.08 6.44 2.35
C LEU A 150 -2.74 6.99 2.86
N VAL A 151 -1.64 6.24 2.77
CA VAL A 151 -0.32 6.79 3.08
C VAL A 151 0.06 7.99 2.21
N SER A 152 -0.33 8.05 0.94
CA SER A 152 -0.13 9.25 0.09
C SER A 152 -0.92 10.45 0.62
N VAL A 153 -2.12 10.21 1.16
CA VAL A 153 -2.95 11.22 1.84
C VAL A 153 -2.30 11.67 3.14
N LEU A 154 -1.72 10.74 3.91
CA LEU A 154 -0.96 11.04 5.14
C LEU A 154 0.33 11.82 4.84
N VAL A 155 1.02 11.58 3.72
CA VAL A 155 2.20 12.38 3.33
C VAL A 155 1.82 13.86 3.18
N LYS A 156 0.71 14.17 2.49
CA LYS A 156 0.22 15.54 2.37
C LYS A 156 -0.12 16.14 3.73
N ALA A 157 -0.79 15.38 4.59
CA ALA A 157 -1.11 15.81 5.94
C ALA A 157 0.17 16.09 6.77
N ALA A 158 1.16 15.20 6.72
CA ALA A 158 2.44 15.33 7.42
C ALA A 158 3.28 16.51 6.91
N LEU A 159 3.24 16.82 5.60
CA LEU A 159 3.86 18.02 5.04
C LEU A 159 3.26 19.29 5.65
N MET A 160 1.93 19.33 5.83
CA MET A 160 1.25 20.47 6.45
C MET A 160 1.61 20.59 7.93
N GLU A 161 1.69 19.48 8.66
CA GLU A 161 2.14 19.46 10.06
C GLU A 161 3.59 19.97 10.19
N LEU A 162 4.49 19.50 9.33
CA LEU A 162 5.89 19.95 9.33
C LEU A 162 6.01 21.45 8.99
N ALA A 163 5.25 21.93 7.99
CA ALA A 163 5.20 23.34 7.64
C ALA A 163 4.69 24.22 8.80
N GLY A 164 3.64 23.76 9.47
CA GLY A 164 3.09 24.43 10.66
C GLY A 164 4.10 24.50 11.81
N ASN A 165 4.80 23.39 12.09
CA ASN A 165 5.78 23.29 13.17
C ASN A 165 6.94 24.28 13.02
N ILE A 166 7.38 24.54 11.78
CA ILE A 166 8.45 25.52 11.52
C ILE A 166 7.94 26.94 11.26
N GLY A 167 6.63 27.18 11.31
CA GLY A 167 6.02 28.48 11.02
C GLY A 167 6.13 28.91 9.55
N LEU A 168 6.20 27.96 8.61
CA LEU A 168 6.24 28.26 7.18
C LEU A 168 4.86 28.72 6.71
N ASN A 169 4.68 30.04 6.56
CA ASN A 169 3.44 30.64 6.07
C ASN A 169 3.32 30.49 4.55
N GLN A 170 2.82 29.34 4.10
CA GLN A 170 2.45 29.09 2.70
C GLN A 170 0.98 28.63 2.60
N PRO A 171 0.28 28.99 1.51
CA PRO A 171 -1.05 28.45 1.26
C PRO A 171 -0.99 26.94 1.04
N GLU A 172 -2.06 26.23 1.40
CA GLU A 172 -2.18 24.81 1.13
C GLU A 172 -2.07 24.53 -0.38
N PRO A 173 -1.20 23.61 -0.81
CA PRO A 173 -1.11 23.26 -2.22
C PRO A 173 -2.36 22.52 -2.73
N HIS A 174 -2.80 22.87 -3.93
CA HIS A 174 -3.95 22.24 -4.60
C HIS A 174 -3.58 21.39 -5.81
N ASP A 175 -2.32 21.44 -6.24
CA ASP A 175 -1.82 20.69 -7.38
C ASP A 175 -0.45 20.08 -7.08
N ARG A 176 0.00 19.20 -7.99
CA ARG A 176 1.29 18.51 -7.88
C ARG A 176 2.45 19.50 -7.75
N ALA A 177 2.44 20.58 -8.53
CA ALA A 177 3.54 21.54 -8.54
C ALA A 177 3.70 22.24 -7.18
N GLY A 178 2.59 22.64 -6.57
CA GLY A 178 2.59 23.22 -5.23
C GLY A 178 3.04 22.23 -4.15
N TRP A 179 2.62 20.97 -4.22
CA TRP A 179 3.09 19.94 -3.27
C TRP A 179 4.60 19.68 -3.39
N ALA A 180 5.12 19.60 -4.63
CA ALA A 180 6.56 19.43 -4.87
C ALA A 180 7.37 20.66 -4.40
N ALA A 181 6.85 21.87 -4.63
CA ALA A 181 7.46 23.11 -4.14
C ALA A 181 7.47 23.19 -2.60
N LEU A 182 6.38 22.76 -1.94
CA LEU A 182 6.33 22.67 -0.48
C LEU A 182 7.36 21.67 0.06
N ALA A 183 7.43 20.46 -0.53
CA ALA A 183 8.42 19.46 -0.13
C ALA A 183 9.87 20.00 -0.26
N ARG A 184 10.17 20.76 -1.33
CA ARG A 184 11.46 21.46 -1.46
C ARG A 184 11.67 22.50 -0.37
N ALA A 185 10.69 23.36 -0.11
CA ALA A 185 10.79 24.41 0.88
C ALA A 185 11.12 23.84 2.27
N LEU A 186 10.52 22.70 2.59
CA LEU A 186 10.74 21.92 3.80
C LEU A 186 12.03 21.08 3.79
N ASP A 187 12.86 21.16 2.75
CA ASP A 187 14.07 20.36 2.61
C ASP A 187 13.82 18.85 2.83
N LEU A 188 12.69 18.34 2.34
CA LEU A 188 12.28 16.97 2.58
C LEU A 188 13.21 16.00 1.84
N ARG A 189 13.90 15.14 2.58
CA ARG A 189 14.91 14.23 2.03
C ARG A 189 14.42 12.80 1.97
N VAL A 190 13.83 12.31 3.06
CA VAL A 190 13.41 10.91 3.15
C VAL A 190 11.95 10.85 3.59
N ILE A 191 11.18 9.99 2.95
CA ILE A 191 9.88 9.55 3.41
C ILE A 191 9.96 8.04 3.57
N GLN A 192 9.76 7.54 4.78
CA GLN A 192 9.49 6.12 4.97
C GLN A 192 7.99 5.93 5.11
N ILE A 193 7.43 4.97 4.38
CA ILE A 193 6.18 4.35 4.82
C ILE A 193 6.60 3.46 6.00
N ALA A 194 6.38 3.91 7.22
CA ALA A 194 6.91 3.29 8.42
C ALA A 194 5.81 2.47 9.08
N GLU A 195 5.91 1.15 8.98
CA GLU A 195 4.91 0.22 9.48
C GLU A 195 5.51 -0.78 10.46
N TYR A 196 4.85 -0.92 11.61
CA TYR A 196 5.12 -1.96 12.59
C TYR A 196 3.82 -2.70 12.91
N ASP A 197 3.67 -3.91 12.37
CA ASP A 197 2.54 -4.78 12.70
C ASP A 197 2.90 -5.61 13.94
N SER A 198 2.32 -5.24 15.08
CA SER A 198 2.53 -5.90 16.38
C SER A 198 1.47 -6.96 16.69
N GLN A 199 0.58 -7.29 15.75
CA GLN A 199 -0.48 -8.27 15.94
C GLN A 199 0.09 -9.66 16.26
N GLN A 200 -0.51 -10.30 17.26
CA GLN A 200 -0.07 -11.60 17.78
C GLN A 200 -1.20 -12.61 17.74
N ALA A 201 -0.89 -13.77 17.14
CA ALA A 201 -1.72 -14.97 17.17
C ALA A 201 -1.04 -16.06 18.01
N PRO A 202 -1.79 -16.96 18.65
CA PRO A 202 -1.21 -18.03 19.45
C PRO A 202 -0.50 -19.07 18.57
N GLY A 203 0.61 -19.58 19.06
CA GLY A 203 1.40 -20.62 18.41
C GLY A 203 2.34 -20.09 17.32
N TYR A 204 3.23 -20.98 16.87
CA TYR A 204 4.15 -20.70 15.77
C TYR A 204 3.54 -21.10 14.43
N PRO A 205 3.96 -20.46 13.32
CA PRO A 205 3.69 -20.99 11.99
C PRO A 205 4.13 -22.46 11.90
N ARG A 206 3.32 -23.29 11.25
CA ARG A 206 3.67 -24.71 11.00
C ARG A 206 4.88 -24.81 10.05
N ASP A 207 5.51 -25.99 9.99
CA ASP A 207 6.59 -26.26 9.02
C ASP A 207 6.12 -25.98 7.59
N GLY A 208 6.81 -25.09 6.88
CA GLY A 208 6.44 -24.63 5.54
C GLY A 208 5.14 -23.81 5.45
N GLU A 209 4.58 -23.34 6.57
CA GLU A 209 3.42 -22.44 6.57
C GLU A 209 3.86 -20.97 6.51
N PHE A 210 3.29 -20.22 5.57
CA PHE A 210 3.41 -18.77 5.50
C PHE A 210 2.20 -18.10 6.16
N ALA A 211 2.38 -17.61 7.40
CA ALA A 211 1.35 -16.94 8.16
C ALA A 211 1.49 -15.42 8.01
N ASN A 212 0.40 -14.72 7.65
CA ASN A 212 0.41 -13.27 7.48
C ASN A 212 -0.95 -12.65 7.86
N THR A 213 -1.00 -11.37 8.20
CA THR A 213 -2.24 -10.65 8.58
C THR A 213 -3.09 -10.23 7.38
N TRP A 214 -2.51 -10.31 6.18
CA TRP A 214 -3.14 -10.09 4.88
C TRP A 214 -2.59 -11.12 3.88
N SER A 215 -2.88 -10.95 2.58
CA SER A 215 -2.55 -11.91 1.52
C SER A 215 -1.13 -12.48 1.64
N ALA A 216 -1.00 -13.78 1.91
CA ALA A 216 0.29 -14.45 1.98
C ALA A 216 0.90 -14.57 0.58
N GLU A 217 0.14 -15.03 -0.41
CA GLU A 217 0.53 -15.05 -1.83
C GLU A 217 1.05 -13.69 -2.31
N GLY A 218 0.29 -12.61 -2.06
CA GLY A 218 0.69 -11.26 -2.45
C GLY A 218 1.99 -10.81 -1.78
N PHE A 219 2.09 -10.98 -0.47
CA PHE A 219 3.28 -10.58 0.27
C PHE A 219 4.53 -11.41 -0.09
N ILE A 220 4.37 -12.71 -0.41
CA ILE A 220 5.47 -13.54 -0.91
C ILE A 220 5.98 -12.98 -2.24
N THR A 221 5.08 -12.66 -3.17
CA THR A 221 5.46 -12.06 -4.47
C THR A 221 6.29 -10.79 -4.26
N GLU A 222 5.81 -9.86 -3.43
CA GLU A 222 6.53 -8.62 -3.12
C GLU A 222 7.87 -8.85 -2.41
N CYS A 223 7.93 -9.83 -1.49
CA CYS A 223 9.16 -10.20 -0.78
C CYS A 223 10.27 -10.68 -1.74
N LEU A 224 9.90 -11.37 -2.81
CA LEU A 224 10.82 -11.98 -3.77
C LEU A 224 11.24 -11.02 -4.90
N GLN A 225 10.48 -9.96 -5.11
CA GLN A 225 10.86 -8.87 -5.99
C GLN A 225 12.05 -8.09 -5.42
N ASP A 226 12.78 -7.41 -6.31
CA ASP A 226 13.84 -6.49 -5.92
C ASP A 226 13.32 -5.42 -4.97
N ALA A 227 14.15 -5.07 -4.00
CA ALA A 227 13.93 -3.88 -3.19
C ALA A 227 13.89 -2.65 -4.11
N GLU A 228 12.76 -1.94 -4.12
CA GLU A 228 12.50 -0.82 -5.01
C GLU A 228 12.13 0.42 -4.21
N LEU A 229 12.73 1.55 -4.56
CA LEU A 229 12.59 2.80 -3.82
C LEU A 229 12.65 4.02 -4.72
N GLY A 230 11.85 5.03 -4.39
CA GLY A 230 12.01 6.38 -4.90
C GLY A 230 13.39 6.91 -4.54
N TRP A 231 14.09 7.51 -5.49
CA TRP A 231 15.49 7.90 -5.34
C TRP A 231 15.66 9.41 -5.27
N GLY A 232 16.00 9.90 -4.08
CA GLY A 232 16.10 11.32 -3.77
C GLY A 232 17.26 12.02 -4.48
N SER A 233 17.09 13.31 -4.74
CA SER A 233 18.12 14.13 -5.37
C SER A 233 19.27 14.52 -4.44
N HIS A 234 19.12 14.29 -3.13
CA HIS A 234 20.18 14.50 -2.13
C HIS A 234 21.12 13.30 -2.00
N GLU A 235 20.76 12.15 -2.56
CA GLU A 235 21.56 10.94 -2.43
C GLU A 235 22.89 11.09 -3.18
N PRO A 236 24.03 10.80 -2.54
CA PRO A 236 25.35 11.11 -3.11
C PRO A 236 25.75 10.17 -4.25
N ALA A 237 25.33 8.90 -4.17
CA ALA A 237 25.61 7.87 -5.15
C ALA A 237 24.63 6.70 -4.96
N LEU A 238 24.44 5.90 -6.01
CA LEU A 238 23.72 4.63 -5.89
C LEU A 238 24.45 3.69 -4.91
N PRO A 239 23.72 2.83 -4.17
CA PRO A 239 24.32 1.71 -3.47
C PRO A 239 25.09 0.81 -4.45
N PRO A 240 26.09 0.01 -3.98
CA PRO A 240 26.92 -0.82 -4.86
C PRO A 240 26.15 -1.74 -5.81
N ASP A 241 24.99 -2.23 -5.37
CA ASP A 241 24.07 -3.11 -6.08
C ASP A 241 22.80 -2.39 -6.57
N GLY A 242 22.77 -1.05 -6.47
CA GLY A 242 21.67 -0.23 -6.95
C GLY A 242 21.72 -0.01 -8.46
N TYR A 243 20.57 -0.15 -9.13
CA TYR A 243 20.43 0.09 -10.56
C TYR A 243 19.22 0.97 -10.89
N ARG A 244 19.26 1.61 -12.06
CA ARG A 244 18.18 2.45 -12.59
C ARG A 244 17.43 1.73 -13.69
N HIS A 245 16.14 2.00 -13.82
CA HIS A 245 15.37 1.59 -14.98
C HIS A 245 15.81 2.39 -16.23
N GLY A 246 15.93 1.71 -17.38
CA GLY A 246 16.29 2.34 -18.66
C GLY A 246 15.16 3.14 -19.33
N TYR A 247 14.00 3.25 -18.68
CA TYR A 247 12.78 3.89 -19.19
C TYR A 247 11.99 4.54 -18.03
N GLY A 248 10.92 5.27 -18.37
CA GLY A 248 10.00 5.89 -17.39
C GLY A 248 10.51 7.22 -16.82
N SER A 249 10.02 7.61 -15.64
CA SER A 249 10.27 8.92 -15.03
C SER A 249 11.66 9.07 -14.39
N GLY A 250 12.37 7.96 -14.20
CA GLY A 250 13.63 7.93 -13.45
C GLY A 250 13.45 8.34 -11.98
N ALA A 251 12.23 8.21 -11.44
CA ALA A 251 11.90 8.55 -10.06
C ALA A 251 12.40 7.53 -9.02
N ALA A 252 12.64 6.30 -9.46
CA ALA A 252 13.03 5.19 -8.59
C ALA A 252 14.33 4.52 -9.05
N ILE A 253 14.91 3.77 -8.12
CA ILE A 253 15.95 2.76 -8.35
C ILE A 253 15.45 1.43 -7.79
N ALA A 254 16.13 0.36 -8.14
CA ALA A 254 16.02 -0.92 -7.46
C ALA A 254 17.41 -1.38 -7.00
N LEU A 255 17.44 -2.30 -6.05
CA LEU A 255 18.65 -3.00 -5.63
C LEU A 255 18.60 -4.42 -6.20
N ASP A 256 19.72 -4.95 -6.68
CA ASP A 256 19.83 -6.37 -7.09
C ASP A 256 19.90 -7.28 -5.86
N ARG A 257 18.87 -7.16 -5.02
CA ARG A 257 18.58 -7.98 -3.86
C ARG A 257 17.08 -7.95 -3.57
N PRO A 258 16.49 -9.08 -3.14
CA PRO A 258 15.08 -9.16 -2.79
C PRO A 258 14.71 -8.25 -1.61
N GLY A 259 13.46 -7.79 -1.58
CA GLY A 259 12.97 -6.94 -0.49
C GLY A 259 13.09 -7.60 0.88
N HIS A 260 12.77 -8.90 0.99
CA HIS A 260 12.89 -9.64 2.24
C HIS A 260 14.34 -9.85 2.74
N ARG A 261 15.34 -9.57 1.89
CA ARG A 261 16.77 -9.58 2.23
C ARG A 261 17.33 -8.18 2.46
N THR A 262 16.52 -7.15 2.27
CA THR A 262 16.96 -5.75 2.37
C THR A 262 16.45 -5.17 3.68
N ARG A 263 17.35 -4.96 4.64
CA ARG A 263 16.98 -4.42 5.95
C ARG A 263 17.34 -2.95 6.06
N VAL A 264 16.41 -2.17 6.60
CA VAL A 264 16.53 -0.73 6.82
C VAL A 264 16.15 -0.37 8.25
N ARG A 265 16.75 0.70 8.76
CA ARG A 265 16.38 1.31 10.05
C ARG A 265 15.18 2.21 9.84
N SER A 266 14.20 2.10 10.72
CA SER A 266 13.01 2.96 10.75
C SER A 266 12.69 3.39 12.17
N TRP A 267 11.63 4.19 12.30
CA TRP A 267 11.17 4.71 13.56
C TRP A 267 9.65 4.92 13.56
N SER A 268 9.00 4.58 14.68
CA SER A 268 7.60 4.88 14.93
C SER A 268 7.37 5.37 16.37
N PRO A 269 6.23 6.03 16.65
CA PRO A 269 5.92 6.55 17.98
C PRO A 269 5.93 5.52 19.12
N VAL A 270 5.34 4.35 18.91
CA VAL A 270 5.20 3.34 19.98
C VAL A 270 6.48 2.55 20.15
N HIS A 271 7.10 2.15 19.05
CA HIS A 271 8.23 1.22 19.07
C HIS A 271 9.59 1.93 19.09
N GLY A 272 9.63 3.24 18.85
CA GLY A 272 10.87 3.97 18.70
C GLY A 272 11.65 3.46 17.47
N PRO A 273 12.99 3.41 17.53
CA PRO A 273 13.79 2.82 16.46
C PRO A 273 13.53 1.32 16.30
N PHE A 274 13.34 0.85 15.07
CA PHE A 274 13.22 -0.57 14.75
C PHE A 274 13.86 -0.92 13.41
N ASP A 275 14.18 -2.20 13.24
CA ASP A 275 14.64 -2.73 11.96
C ASP A 275 13.45 -3.22 11.14
N ALA A 276 13.46 -2.92 9.86
CA ALA A 276 12.40 -3.20 8.92
C ALA A 276 12.95 -3.81 7.62
N TYR A 277 12.06 -4.38 6.82
CA TYR A 277 12.34 -4.83 5.47
C TYR A 277 11.96 -3.75 4.45
N LEU A 278 12.79 -3.60 3.42
CA LEU A 278 12.50 -2.73 2.28
C LEU A 278 11.76 -3.54 1.22
N ILE A 279 10.44 -3.57 1.32
CA ILE A 279 9.57 -4.26 0.37
C ILE A 279 9.19 -3.30 -0.76
N THR A 280 9.21 -3.76 -2.02
CA THR A 280 8.78 -2.92 -3.15
C THR A 280 7.31 -2.59 -3.03
N HIS A 281 6.94 -1.35 -3.32
CA HIS A 281 5.56 -0.89 -3.19
C HIS A 281 5.32 0.31 -4.14
N ASN A 282 4.12 0.43 -4.70
CA ASN A 282 3.78 1.44 -5.72
C ASN A 282 4.04 2.87 -5.24
N GLU A 283 3.68 3.18 -3.99
CA GLU A 283 3.77 4.52 -3.40
C GLU A 283 5.21 4.98 -3.20
N SER A 284 6.16 4.04 -3.08
CA SER A 284 7.59 4.35 -3.04
C SER A 284 8.03 5.06 -4.31
N ILE A 285 7.42 4.71 -5.45
CA ILE A 285 7.70 5.32 -6.75
C ILE A 285 6.79 6.53 -6.97
N SER A 286 5.49 6.38 -6.71
CA SER A 286 4.48 7.38 -7.04
C SER A 286 4.64 8.66 -6.23
N ILE A 287 4.87 8.57 -4.91
CA ILE A 287 5.09 9.73 -4.04
C ILE A 287 6.38 10.46 -4.44
N ALA A 288 7.46 9.72 -4.70
CA ALA A 288 8.73 10.31 -5.12
C ALA A 288 8.58 11.09 -6.44
N GLU A 289 7.87 10.53 -7.42
CA GLU A 289 7.58 11.22 -8.68
C GLU A 289 6.63 12.42 -8.49
N TYR A 290 5.60 12.26 -7.67
CA TYR A 290 4.62 13.31 -7.39
C TYR A 290 5.28 14.53 -6.76
N LEU A 291 6.17 14.32 -5.78
CA LEU A 291 6.92 15.37 -5.08
C LEU A 291 8.22 15.81 -5.79
N THR A 292 8.42 15.38 -7.03
CA THR A 292 9.55 15.84 -7.84
C THR A 292 9.31 17.26 -8.33
N ASP A 293 10.18 18.19 -7.92
CA ASP A 293 10.20 19.57 -8.42
C ASP A 293 11.35 19.79 -9.41
N GLN A 294 10.98 20.09 -10.65
CA GLN A 294 11.85 20.37 -11.80
C GLN A 294 11.67 21.80 -12.33
N SER A 295 11.22 22.73 -11.49
CA SER A 295 11.02 24.13 -11.86
C SER A 295 12.27 24.74 -12.50
N ALA A 296 12.08 25.49 -13.59
CA ALA A 296 13.17 26.08 -14.36
C ALA A 296 14.06 26.98 -13.47
N GLY A 297 15.38 26.81 -13.57
CA GLY A 297 16.35 27.56 -12.79
C GLY A 297 16.58 27.04 -11.36
N GLN A 298 15.90 25.97 -10.94
CA GLN A 298 16.14 25.30 -9.65
C GLN A 298 16.82 23.93 -9.88
N PRO A 299 17.78 23.51 -9.02
CA PRO A 299 18.28 22.14 -9.03
C PRO A 299 17.16 21.14 -8.75
N LEU A 300 17.15 19.97 -9.37
CA LEU A 300 16.16 18.90 -9.11
C LEU A 300 15.96 18.67 -7.60
N HIS A 301 14.71 18.68 -7.14
CA HIS A 301 14.35 18.22 -5.81
C HIS A 301 13.45 17.01 -5.91
N ARG A 302 13.80 15.95 -5.19
CA ARG A 302 13.01 14.74 -5.04
C ARG A 302 13.40 14.09 -3.71
N PRO A 303 12.44 13.62 -2.90
CA PRO A 303 12.75 12.81 -1.73
C PRO A 303 13.05 11.36 -2.11
N THR A 304 13.89 10.70 -1.31
CA THR A 304 13.96 9.23 -1.26
C THR A 304 12.70 8.73 -0.57
N VAL A 305 12.02 7.75 -1.16
CA VAL A 305 10.77 7.20 -0.62
C VAL A 305 10.81 5.68 -0.66
N TYR A 306 10.53 5.02 0.45
CA TYR A 306 10.45 3.56 0.47
C TYR A 306 9.57 3.05 1.60
N TYR A 307 9.11 1.81 1.43
CA TYR A 307 8.44 1.09 2.48
C TYR A 307 9.44 0.49 3.46
N ALA A 308 9.29 0.79 4.74
CA ALA A 308 10.04 0.21 5.84
C ALA A 308 9.08 -0.62 6.70
N TYR A 309 8.91 -1.89 6.31
CA TYR A 309 7.93 -2.78 6.91
C TYR A 309 8.53 -3.71 7.95
N ARG A 310 8.03 -3.64 9.19
CA ARG A 310 8.21 -4.69 10.20
C ARG A 310 6.89 -5.47 10.30
N PRO A 311 6.76 -6.63 9.63
CA PRO A 311 5.56 -7.45 9.71
C PRO A 311 5.47 -8.17 11.07
N THR A 312 4.35 -8.84 11.34
CA THR A 312 4.20 -9.62 12.58
C THR A 312 5.35 -10.60 12.79
N SER A 313 5.63 -10.95 14.05
CA SER A 313 6.67 -11.94 14.33
C SER A 313 6.37 -13.31 13.75
N ALA A 314 5.08 -13.66 13.57
CA ALA A 314 4.68 -14.87 12.87
C ALA A 314 5.07 -14.80 11.39
N THR A 315 4.79 -13.68 10.73
CA THR A 315 5.21 -13.43 9.34
C THR A 315 6.73 -13.47 9.20
N GLN A 316 7.48 -12.81 10.10
CA GLN A 316 8.95 -12.86 10.07
C GLN A 316 9.48 -14.29 10.23
N THR A 317 8.86 -15.09 11.11
CA THR A 317 9.20 -16.51 11.24
C THR A 317 8.90 -17.27 9.93
N SER A 318 7.78 -16.98 9.27
CA SER A 318 7.43 -17.57 7.98
C SER A 318 8.36 -17.17 6.84
N MET A 319 8.97 -15.98 6.87
CA MET A 319 9.92 -15.53 5.85
C MET A 319 11.19 -16.41 5.77
N GLN A 320 11.49 -17.22 6.79
CA GLN A 320 12.59 -18.19 6.73
C GLN A 320 12.41 -19.25 5.63
N TRP A 321 11.18 -19.44 5.15
CA TRP A 321 10.83 -20.36 4.07
C TRP A 321 11.07 -19.78 2.67
N LEU A 322 11.44 -18.49 2.57
CA LEU A 322 11.80 -17.85 1.32
C LEU A 322 13.28 -18.09 1.01
N ASP A 323 13.54 -18.46 -0.24
CA ASP A 323 14.88 -18.45 -0.83
C ASP A 323 15.16 -17.06 -1.42
N GLU A 324 16.23 -16.89 -2.20
CA GLU A 324 16.56 -15.56 -2.76
C GLU A 324 15.42 -15.01 -3.62
N ARG A 325 14.96 -15.74 -4.65
CA ARG A 325 13.92 -15.25 -5.57
C ARG A 325 12.81 -16.28 -5.81
N ALA A 326 12.62 -17.20 -4.87
CA ALA A 326 11.63 -18.26 -4.95
C ALA A 326 11.15 -18.70 -3.56
N ALA A 327 9.99 -19.34 -3.50
CA ALA A 327 9.39 -19.86 -2.27
C ALA A 327 9.11 -21.38 -2.30
N PRO A 328 10.02 -22.26 -2.78
CA PRO A 328 9.74 -23.69 -2.96
C PRO A 328 9.48 -24.43 -1.64
N ARG A 329 9.85 -23.83 -0.50
CA ARG A 329 9.66 -24.39 0.85
C ARG A 329 8.33 -23.98 1.48
N VAL A 330 7.59 -23.03 0.89
CA VAL A 330 6.23 -22.69 1.32
C VAL A 330 5.26 -23.74 0.78
N ARG A 331 4.57 -24.42 1.69
CA ARG A 331 3.65 -25.54 1.40
C ARG A 331 2.19 -25.21 1.72
N GLY A 332 1.96 -24.10 2.41
CA GLY A 332 0.63 -23.66 2.78
C GLY A 332 0.65 -22.24 3.32
N GLU A 333 -0.52 -21.63 3.32
CA GLU A 333 -0.71 -20.24 3.72
C GLU A 333 -1.76 -20.15 4.82
N ARG A 334 -1.60 -19.16 5.71
CA ARG A 334 -2.59 -18.86 6.74
C ARG A 334 -2.75 -17.36 6.89
N ILE A 335 -3.97 -16.88 6.69
CA ILE A 335 -4.35 -15.50 7.02
C ILE A 335 -4.69 -15.44 8.50
N LEU A 336 -3.88 -14.73 9.27
CA LEU A 336 -4.08 -14.46 10.68
C LEU A 336 -5.22 -13.43 10.81
N ARG A 337 -6.39 -13.87 11.28
CA ARG A 337 -7.55 -12.99 11.43
C ARG A 337 -8.26 -13.20 12.75
N ASP A 338 -8.90 -14.35 12.89
CA ASP A 338 -9.78 -14.64 14.01
C ASP A 338 -8.95 -15.10 15.23
N GLU A 339 -7.77 -15.69 14.97
CA GLU A 339 -6.85 -16.14 16.01
C GLU A 339 -6.02 -15.03 16.66
N ILE A 340 -5.98 -13.82 16.07
CA ILE A 340 -5.23 -12.70 16.66
C ILE A 340 -5.84 -12.34 18.02
N GLN A 341 -5.01 -12.26 19.06
CA GLN A 341 -5.45 -12.00 20.43
C GLN A 341 -5.24 -10.55 20.84
N CYS A 342 -4.10 -9.96 20.43
CA CYS A 342 -3.78 -8.57 20.70
C CYS A 342 -2.82 -7.99 19.66
N GLY A 343 -2.50 -6.72 19.84
CA GLY A 343 -1.58 -5.96 19.01
C GLY A 343 -2.29 -4.92 18.15
N GLU A 344 -1.46 -4.12 17.51
CA GLU A 344 -1.82 -2.99 16.67
C GLU A 344 -1.07 -3.07 15.34
N ASP A 345 -1.69 -2.50 14.33
CA ASP A 345 -1.02 -2.16 13.09
C ASP A 345 -0.68 -0.66 13.14
N GLU A 346 0.59 -0.37 13.45
CA GLU A 346 1.14 0.99 13.50
C GLU A 346 1.66 1.37 12.11
N LEU A 347 0.77 1.90 11.27
CA LEU A 347 1.06 2.32 9.90
C LEU A 347 0.99 3.84 9.77
N GLY A 348 2.09 4.45 9.33
CA GLY A 348 2.18 5.87 9.03
C GLY A 348 3.29 6.23 8.06
N VAL A 349 3.52 7.54 7.93
CA VAL A 349 4.60 8.11 7.12
C VAL A 349 5.58 8.85 8.02
N LEU A 350 6.86 8.52 7.92
CA LEU A 350 7.96 9.25 8.57
C LEU A 350 8.63 10.16 7.55
N LEU A 351 8.35 11.46 7.65
CA LEU A 351 8.97 12.50 6.82
C LEU A 351 10.21 13.03 7.55
N MET A 352 11.36 13.02 6.89
CA MET A 352 12.62 13.50 7.43
C MET A 352 13.16 14.64 6.58
N SER A 353 13.27 15.81 7.20
CA SER A 353 13.87 17.00 6.61
C SER A 353 15.36 17.05 6.91
N GLY A 354 16.16 17.52 5.94
CA GLY A 354 17.59 17.76 6.15
C GLY A 354 17.87 18.94 7.09
N ARG A 355 16.86 19.76 7.41
CA ARG A 355 17.01 20.98 8.23
C ARG A 355 15.99 21.13 9.35
N HIS A 356 14.88 20.41 9.28
CA HIS A 356 13.69 20.68 10.10
C HIS A 356 13.23 19.47 10.94
N GLY A 357 14.13 18.52 11.19
CA GLY A 357 13.82 17.31 11.96
C GLY A 357 12.93 16.33 11.20
N ALA A 358 12.25 15.45 11.94
CA ALA A 358 11.33 14.46 11.38
C ALA A 358 9.92 14.57 11.99
N VAL A 359 8.92 14.14 11.22
CA VAL A 359 7.55 13.96 11.69
C VAL A 359 7.01 12.61 11.23
N TRP A 360 6.43 11.87 12.16
CA TRP A 360 5.61 10.70 11.86
C TRP A 360 4.13 11.06 11.95
N TYR A 361 3.35 10.67 10.94
CA TYR A 361 1.89 10.76 10.96
C TYR A 361 1.30 9.42 10.51
N GLY A 362 0.55 8.77 11.39
CA GLY A 362 -0.17 7.56 11.06
C GLY A 362 -1.18 7.12 12.09
N SER A 363 -1.65 5.88 11.89
CA SER A 363 -2.61 5.15 12.70
C SER A 363 -1.91 4.20 13.66
N ARG A 364 -2.52 3.98 14.83
CA ARG A 364 -2.14 2.92 15.78
C ARG A 364 -3.37 2.07 16.09
N LEU A 365 -3.94 1.48 15.05
CA LEU A 365 -5.22 0.78 15.14
C LEU A 365 -5.01 -0.58 15.80
N SER A 366 -5.70 -0.84 16.90
CA SER A 366 -5.68 -2.16 17.55
C SER A 366 -6.67 -3.13 16.92
N THR A 367 -6.34 -4.43 16.93
CA THR A 367 -7.26 -5.48 16.44
C THR A 367 -8.59 -5.46 17.20
N GLN A 368 -8.57 -5.21 18.51
CA GLN A 368 -9.80 -5.15 19.32
C GLN A 368 -10.71 -4.00 18.87
N ARG A 369 -10.12 -2.82 18.61
CA ARG A 369 -10.86 -1.70 18.07
C ARG A 369 -11.41 -2.03 16.70
N ALA A 370 -10.58 -2.56 15.80
CA ALA A 370 -11.01 -2.90 14.45
C ALA A 370 -12.24 -3.83 14.45
N ARG A 371 -12.19 -4.89 15.27
CA ARG A 371 -13.32 -5.82 15.46
C ARG A 371 -14.56 -5.17 16.06
N SER A 372 -14.39 -4.18 16.92
CA SER A 372 -15.53 -3.42 17.48
C SER A 372 -16.19 -2.50 16.45
N LEU A 373 -15.44 -2.06 15.44
CA LEU A 373 -15.90 -1.13 14.41
C LEU A 373 -16.52 -1.84 13.20
N ALA A 374 -15.95 -2.96 12.78
CA ALA A 374 -16.45 -3.74 11.65
C ALA A 374 -16.13 -5.24 11.83
N PRO A 375 -17.09 -6.15 11.56
CA PRO A 375 -16.82 -7.58 11.54
C PRO A 375 -15.84 -7.93 10.41
N TYR A 376 -15.24 -9.12 10.48
CA TYR A 376 -14.30 -9.66 9.47
C TYR A 376 -13.00 -8.88 9.32
N ASN A 377 -12.74 -7.93 10.22
CA ASN A 377 -11.58 -7.04 10.17
C ASN A 377 -10.62 -7.27 11.34
N THR A 378 -9.34 -7.14 11.02
CA THR A 378 -8.18 -6.91 11.89
C THR A 378 -7.76 -5.45 11.78
N ALA A 379 -6.68 -5.05 12.45
CA ALA A 379 -6.14 -3.70 12.30
C ALA A 379 -5.76 -3.44 10.83
N THR A 380 -4.90 -4.30 10.27
CA THR A 380 -4.45 -4.26 8.87
C THR A 380 -5.59 -4.19 7.86
N SER A 381 -6.53 -5.14 7.94
CA SER A 381 -7.60 -5.23 6.95
C SER A 381 -8.58 -4.07 7.06
N LEU A 382 -8.81 -3.51 8.26
CA LEU A 382 -9.68 -2.33 8.39
C LEU A 382 -9.03 -1.08 7.83
N GLN A 383 -7.72 -0.90 7.98
CA GLN A 383 -7.00 0.21 7.35
C GLN A 383 -7.15 0.16 5.83
N VAL A 384 -6.98 -1.00 5.21
CA VAL A 384 -7.17 -1.17 3.76
C VAL A 384 -8.64 -0.95 3.36
N ALA A 385 -9.57 -1.66 4.01
CA ALA A 385 -10.98 -1.61 3.70
C ALA A 385 -11.58 -0.21 3.83
N SER A 386 -11.24 0.52 4.90
CA SER A 386 -11.72 1.88 5.10
C SER A 386 -11.12 2.89 4.13
N SER A 387 -9.87 2.69 3.71
CA SER A 387 -9.23 3.53 2.70
C SER A 387 -9.92 3.37 1.34
N LEU A 388 -10.23 2.14 0.92
CA LEU A 388 -11.03 1.89 -0.28
C LEU A 388 -12.34 2.68 -0.26
N ILE A 389 -13.07 2.67 0.87
CA ILE A 389 -14.33 3.42 1.00
C ILE A 389 -14.12 4.94 0.90
N ALA A 390 -13.07 5.47 1.54
CA ALA A 390 -12.74 6.90 1.46
C ALA A 390 -12.39 7.31 0.02
N GLY A 391 -11.58 6.51 -0.68
CA GLY A 391 -11.28 6.70 -2.10
C GLY A 391 -12.52 6.65 -2.98
N MET A 392 -13.39 5.66 -2.79
CA MET A 392 -14.65 5.55 -3.52
C MET A 392 -15.58 6.75 -3.30
N GLN A 393 -15.64 7.31 -2.08
CA GLN A 393 -16.39 8.54 -1.82
C GLN A 393 -15.79 9.74 -2.57
N TRP A 394 -14.46 9.88 -2.60
CA TRP A 394 -13.79 10.92 -3.39
C TRP A 394 -14.07 10.78 -4.89
N MET A 395 -14.12 9.55 -5.42
CA MET A 395 -14.45 9.28 -6.82
C MET A 395 -15.87 9.73 -7.18
N LEU A 396 -16.83 9.66 -6.26
CA LEU A 396 -18.18 10.17 -6.49
C LEU A 396 -18.24 11.69 -6.61
N ALA A 397 -17.40 12.40 -5.86
CA ALA A 397 -17.22 13.85 -5.99
C ALA A 397 -16.42 14.23 -7.25
N ASN A 398 -15.65 13.28 -7.80
CA ASN A 398 -14.75 13.46 -8.93
C ASN A 398 -14.99 12.38 -10.00
N PRO A 399 -16.15 12.34 -10.68
CA PRO A 399 -16.57 11.15 -11.42
C PRO A 399 -15.90 10.96 -12.79
N ALA A 400 -15.21 11.97 -13.32
CA ALA A 400 -14.63 11.96 -14.66
C ALA A 400 -13.18 12.45 -14.63
N ARG A 401 -12.30 11.67 -13.98
CA ARG A 401 -10.86 11.98 -13.82
C ARG A 401 -9.95 10.98 -14.53
N GLY A 402 -10.49 10.02 -15.25
CA GLY A 402 -9.69 8.95 -15.86
C GLY A 402 -8.99 8.09 -14.82
N VAL A 403 -7.78 7.64 -15.12
CA VAL A 403 -6.94 6.86 -14.19
C VAL A 403 -6.21 7.82 -13.24
N VAL A 404 -6.37 7.60 -11.94
CA VAL A 404 -5.86 8.46 -10.88
C VAL A 404 -5.13 7.63 -9.84
N GLU A 405 -3.94 8.10 -9.42
CA GLU A 405 -3.20 7.55 -8.28
C GLU A 405 -3.55 8.30 -6.99
N SER A 406 -3.34 7.63 -5.85
CA SER A 406 -3.61 8.17 -4.51
C SER A 406 -2.94 9.51 -4.21
N ASP A 407 -1.78 9.80 -4.81
CA ASP A 407 -1.07 11.07 -4.64
C ASP A 407 -1.83 12.27 -5.21
N ALA A 408 -2.74 12.05 -6.16
CA ALA A 408 -3.51 13.13 -6.80
C ALA A 408 -4.81 13.47 -6.05
N LEU A 409 -5.17 12.71 -5.01
CA LEU A 409 -6.40 12.95 -4.23
C LEU A 409 -6.29 14.20 -3.37
N ASP A 410 -7.44 14.84 -3.15
CA ASP A 410 -7.59 15.91 -2.16
C ASP A 410 -7.51 15.29 -0.76
N PHE A 411 -6.43 15.57 -0.04
CA PHE A 411 -6.12 14.79 1.17
C PHE A 411 -7.13 15.04 2.30
N ARG A 412 -7.65 16.26 2.46
CA ARG A 412 -8.56 16.63 3.55
C ARG A 412 -9.86 15.82 3.58
N PRO A 413 -10.69 15.79 2.51
CA PRO A 413 -11.93 15.01 2.54
C PRO A 413 -11.65 13.51 2.70
N VAL A 414 -10.65 12.98 2.02
CA VAL A 414 -10.30 11.55 2.09
C VAL A 414 -9.85 11.16 3.51
N LEU A 415 -8.98 11.97 4.13
CA LEU A 415 -8.55 11.75 5.50
C LEU A 415 -9.72 11.90 6.49
N ALA A 416 -10.62 12.85 6.28
CA ALA A 416 -11.80 13.03 7.13
C ALA A 416 -12.72 11.79 7.10
N ASP A 417 -12.92 11.20 5.92
CA ASP A 417 -13.72 9.98 5.75
C ASP A 417 -13.03 8.74 6.38
N ALA A 418 -11.70 8.66 6.30
CA ALA A 418 -10.93 7.56 6.84
C ALA A 418 -10.65 7.67 8.36
N ALA A 419 -10.61 8.88 8.92
CA ALA A 419 -10.06 9.16 10.26
C ALA A 419 -10.73 8.36 11.39
N HIS A 420 -12.04 8.12 11.32
CA HIS A 420 -12.73 7.32 12.34
C HIS A 420 -12.24 5.86 12.37
N TRP A 421 -11.99 5.28 11.20
CA TRP A 421 -11.52 3.90 11.03
C TRP A 421 -10.06 3.74 11.43
N TRP A 422 -9.24 4.74 11.07
CA TRP A 422 -7.80 4.78 11.30
C TRP A 422 -7.39 5.30 12.68
N ALA A 423 -8.34 5.71 13.51
CA ALA A 423 -7.97 6.24 14.81
C ALA A 423 -7.45 5.13 15.76
N PRO A 424 -6.61 5.47 16.76
CA PRO A 424 -6.05 6.81 16.98
C PRO A 424 -5.02 7.18 15.90
N LEU A 425 -5.24 8.34 15.29
CA LEU A 425 -4.27 8.99 14.44
C LEU A 425 -3.38 9.87 15.31
N SER A 426 -2.06 9.82 15.10
CA SER A 426 -1.12 10.66 15.85
C SER A 426 -0.07 11.29 14.95
N VAL A 427 0.29 12.52 15.30
CA VAL A 427 1.41 13.28 14.75
C VAL A 427 2.49 13.34 15.82
N GLN A 428 3.71 12.92 15.49
CA GLN A 428 4.83 12.89 16.44
C GLN A 428 6.09 13.43 15.77
N PHE A 429 6.63 14.51 16.34
CA PHE A 429 7.91 15.06 15.91
C PHE A 429 9.05 14.30 16.60
N SER A 430 10.16 14.13 15.89
CA SER A 430 11.31 13.37 16.37
C SER A 430 12.62 13.95 15.83
N ASP A 431 13.66 13.89 16.65
CA ASP A 431 15.05 14.16 16.27
C ASP A 431 15.81 12.87 15.92
N TRP A 432 15.09 11.76 15.74
CA TRP A 432 15.70 10.49 15.40
C TRP A 432 16.47 10.56 14.07
N LEU A 433 17.66 9.96 14.07
CA LEU A 433 18.51 9.79 12.92
C LEU A 433 18.82 8.29 12.76
N PRO A 434 18.97 7.79 11.52
CA PRO A 434 19.23 6.37 11.28
C PRO A 434 20.56 5.90 11.87
N ARG A 435 21.51 6.83 12.07
CA ARG A 435 22.79 6.58 12.72
C ARG A 435 23.10 7.72 13.68
N PRO A 436 23.55 7.44 14.92
CA PRO A 436 23.97 8.48 15.85
C PRO A 436 25.04 9.40 15.24
N GLY A 437 24.79 10.70 15.27
CA GLY A 437 25.71 11.71 14.72
C GLY A 437 25.74 11.79 13.19
N ALA A 438 24.78 11.16 12.48
CA ALA A 438 24.64 11.37 11.05
C ALA A 438 24.48 12.86 10.72
N THR A 439 25.25 13.35 9.75
CA THR A 439 25.22 14.74 9.29
C THR A 439 24.44 14.92 7.99
N SER A 440 23.95 13.83 7.42
CA SER A 440 23.08 13.78 6.25
C SER A 440 22.04 12.66 6.39
N LEU A 441 21.06 12.66 5.50
CA LEU A 441 20.04 11.60 5.38
C LEU A 441 20.31 10.74 4.15
N ALA A 442 21.56 10.32 3.96
CA ALA A 442 21.93 9.42 2.87
C ALA A 442 21.35 8.03 3.11
N PHE A 443 20.79 7.40 2.07
CA PHE A 443 20.15 6.09 2.17
C PHE A 443 21.07 5.00 2.76
N THR A 444 22.37 5.07 2.50
CA THR A 444 23.36 4.12 3.06
C THR A 444 23.40 4.11 4.59
N ASP A 445 23.02 5.19 5.26
CA ASP A 445 22.95 5.23 6.73
C ASP A 445 21.73 4.48 7.28
N PHE A 446 20.70 4.28 6.45
CA PHE A 446 19.51 3.52 6.82
C PHE A 446 19.71 2.01 6.63
N LEU A 447 20.57 1.59 5.69
CA LEU A 447 20.84 0.18 5.44
C LEU A 447 21.49 -0.50 6.66
N LEU A 448 21.05 -1.72 6.96
CA LEU A 448 21.75 -2.62 7.87
C LEU A 448 22.70 -3.51 7.08
N ASP A 449 23.94 -3.64 7.55
CA ASP A 449 24.88 -4.63 7.00
C ASP A 449 24.45 -6.03 7.42
N ASP A 450 24.40 -6.97 6.46
CA ASP A 450 24.02 -8.38 6.67
C ASP A 450 24.95 -9.13 7.66
N ALA A 451 26.04 -8.51 8.10
CA ALA A 451 27.06 -9.13 8.93
C ALA A 451 26.65 -9.40 10.39
N MET A 452 25.52 -8.90 10.88
CA MET A 452 25.22 -8.90 12.32
C MET A 452 23.72 -9.00 12.64
N THR A 453 23.06 -10.12 12.36
CA THR A 453 21.82 -10.49 13.07
C THR A 453 21.52 -11.97 12.88
N GLN A 454 21.77 -12.78 13.91
CA GLN A 454 20.99 -14.01 14.06
C GLN A 454 19.57 -13.62 14.49
N PRO A 455 18.52 -14.34 14.05
CA PRO A 455 17.20 -14.15 14.62
C PRO A 455 17.29 -14.39 16.13
N ASP A 456 16.81 -13.45 16.93
CA ASP A 456 16.71 -13.62 18.37
C ASP A 456 15.81 -14.85 18.64
N PRO A 457 16.34 -15.95 19.20
CA PRO A 457 15.58 -17.18 19.40
C PRO A 457 14.65 -17.09 20.62
N SER A 458 14.47 -15.89 21.18
CA SER A 458 13.54 -15.66 22.28
C SER A 458 12.17 -16.24 21.93
N PRO A 459 11.57 -17.05 22.83
CA PRO A 459 10.23 -17.55 22.59
C PRO A 459 9.30 -16.36 22.34
N LEU A 460 8.38 -16.50 21.37
CA LEU A 460 7.21 -15.64 21.22
C LEU A 460 6.34 -15.83 22.45
N THR A 461 6.83 -15.29 23.56
CA THR A 461 6.06 -15.07 24.77
C THR A 461 5.09 -13.99 24.38
N MET A 462 3.80 -14.33 24.44
CA MET A 462 2.76 -13.34 24.23
C MET A 462 3.03 -12.17 25.17
N ALA A 463 3.40 -11.03 24.60
CA ALA A 463 3.43 -9.76 25.32
C ALA A 463 2.05 -9.11 25.15
N CYS A 464 1.03 -9.85 25.61
CA CYS A 464 -0.32 -9.39 25.86
C CYS A 464 -0.58 -9.71 27.35
#